data_AF-A0A343J959-F1
#
_entry.id   AF-A0A343J959-F1
#
_cell.length_a   1.000
_cell.length_b   1.000
_cell.length_c   1.000
_cell.angle_alpha   90.00
_cell.angle_beta   90.00
_cell.angle_gamma   90.00
#
_symmetry.space_group_name_H-M   'P 1'
#
loop_
_entity.id
_entity.type
_entity.pdbx_description
1 polymer ?
#
loop_
_entity_poly.entity_id
_entity_poly.type
_entity_poly.pdbx_seq_one_letter_code
_entity_poly.pdbx_strand_id
1 'polypeptide(L)'
;MEYLPLKAGNLITILVPINLIFSKIIEFIKRYKNKKVENVFRVFTLVFGIGSTAIFYILDYSMYFCFTWIGSLLIGLLQYSIVYRNVEKESNEEINELQKLFSFFSIILGIFIIIIPHTKIFNLIGGGIDSKVDSISKIVFAILGICHIILNEYILSKIQTCLSKNC
;
A
#
# COMPACT_ATOMS: atom_id res chain seq x y z
N MET A 1 -8.05 23.20 25.66
CA MET A 1 -7.62 22.64 24.36
C MET A 1 -7.22 21.20 24.61
N GLU A 2 -8.13 20.27 24.40
CA GLU A 2 -7.78 18.84 24.46
C GLU A 2 -6.91 18.54 23.24
N TYR A 3 -5.63 18.29 23.51
CA TYR A 3 -4.69 17.78 22.53
C TYR A 3 -5.29 16.54 21.89
N LEU A 4 -5.25 16.48 20.55
CA LEU A 4 -5.60 15.33 19.71
C LEU A 4 -5.36 14.03 20.49
N PRO A 5 -6.40 13.37 21.05
CA PRO A 5 -6.19 12.06 21.60
C PRO A 5 -5.81 11.21 20.39
N LEU A 6 -4.51 10.93 20.26
CA LEU A 6 -4.00 9.98 19.28
C LEU A 6 -4.71 8.66 19.60
N LYS A 7 -5.82 8.39 18.93
CA LYS A 7 -6.41 7.06 18.90
C LYS A 7 -5.38 6.23 18.16
N ALA A 8 -4.54 5.53 18.92
CA ALA A 8 -3.41 4.73 18.42
C ALA A 8 -3.82 3.79 17.28
N GLY A 9 -5.09 3.39 17.26
CA GLY A 9 -5.69 2.57 16.21
C GLY A 9 -5.57 3.10 14.80
N ASN A 10 -5.75 4.40 14.55
CA ASN A 10 -5.68 4.93 13.17
C ASN A 10 -4.24 4.86 12.62
N LEU A 11 -3.24 4.92 13.50
CA LEU A 11 -1.84 4.93 13.10
C LEU A 11 -1.41 3.53 12.62
N ILE A 12 -1.85 2.47 13.29
CA ILE A 12 -1.47 1.11 12.89
C ILE A 12 -2.41 0.57 11.79
N THR A 13 -3.69 0.95 11.78
CA THR A 13 -4.66 0.40 10.81
C THR A 13 -4.74 1.16 9.48
N ILE A 14 -4.21 2.38 9.39
CA ILE A 14 -4.20 3.19 8.16
C ILE A 14 -2.77 3.51 7.73
N LEU A 15 -2.00 4.20 8.57
CA LEU A 15 -0.69 4.73 8.19
C LEU A 15 0.29 3.62 7.79
N VAL A 16 0.40 2.55 8.57
CA VAL A 16 1.31 1.44 8.24
C VAL A 16 0.92 0.73 6.94
N PRO A 17 -0.33 0.25 6.76
CA PRO A 17 -0.73 -0.39 5.50
C PRO A 17 -0.55 0.49 4.26
N ILE A 18 -0.88 1.79 4.34
CA ILE A 18 -0.69 2.72 3.22
C ILE A 18 0.80 2.80 2.85
N ASN A 19 1.70 3.00 3.81
CA ASN A 19 3.13 3.09 3.50
C ASN A 19 3.70 1.80 2.89
N LEU A 20 3.18 0.63 3.29
CA LEU A 20 3.56 -0.65 2.68
C LEU A 20 3.02 -0.77 1.24
N ILE A 21 1.79 -0.31 0.96
CA ILE A 21 1.25 -0.22 -0.40
C ILE A 21 2.16 0.65 -1.28
N PHE A 22 2.52 1.84 -0.79
CA PHE A 22 3.42 2.73 -1.50
C PHE A 22 4.74 2.04 -1.81
N SER A 23 5.37 1.44 -0.80
CA SER A 23 6.64 0.74 -0.97
C SER A 23 6.57 -0.35 -2.06
N LYS A 24 5.49 -1.14 -2.10
CA LYS A 24 5.29 -2.18 -3.14
C LYS A 24 5.03 -1.63 -4.53
N ILE A 25 4.20 -0.60 -4.68
CA ILE A 25 3.95 0.04 -5.98
C ILE A 25 5.22 0.68 -6.53
N ILE A 26 6.00 1.32 -5.65
CA ILE A 26 7.25 1.99 -6.01
C ILE A 26 8.30 0.99 -6.49
N GLU A 27 8.48 -0.11 -5.75
CA GLU A 27 9.34 -1.23 -6.13
C GLU A 27 9.01 -1.72 -7.54
N PHE A 28 7.72 -1.93 -7.81
CA PHE A 28 7.22 -2.33 -9.14
C PHE A 28 7.53 -1.30 -10.23
N ILE A 29 7.18 -0.02 -10.04
CA ILE A 29 7.41 1.05 -11.04
C ILE A 29 8.89 1.14 -11.43
N LYS A 30 9.79 1.03 -10.44
CA LYS A 30 11.23 1.11 -10.68
C LYS A 30 11.77 -0.06 -11.49
N ARG A 31 11.29 -1.28 -11.23
CA ARG A 31 11.70 -2.46 -11.98
C ARG A 31 11.43 -2.31 -13.49
N TYR A 32 10.27 -1.76 -13.83
CA TYR A 32 9.86 -1.54 -15.22
C TYR A 32 10.28 -0.17 -15.79
N LYS A 33 11.05 0.63 -15.03
CA LYS A 33 11.72 1.89 -15.45
C LYS A 33 10.83 2.91 -16.18
N ASN A 34 9.54 2.95 -15.89
CA ASN A 34 8.62 3.83 -16.60
C ASN A 34 8.43 5.16 -15.86
N LYS A 35 9.30 6.14 -16.15
CA LYS A 35 9.23 7.51 -15.59
C LYS A 35 7.87 8.21 -15.83
N LYS A 36 7.17 7.87 -16.92
CA LYS A 36 5.83 8.42 -17.17
C LYS A 36 4.82 7.89 -16.17
N VAL A 37 4.83 6.57 -15.94
CA VAL A 37 3.97 5.92 -14.93
C VAL A 37 4.28 6.43 -13.52
N GLU A 38 5.56 6.64 -13.21
CA GLU A 38 5.98 7.26 -11.95
C GLU A 38 5.36 8.64 -11.73
N ASN A 39 5.49 9.55 -12.72
CA ASN A 39 4.94 10.90 -12.60
C ASN A 39 3.41 10.87 -12.49
N VAL A 40 2.74 10.02 -13.28
CA VAL A 40 1.29 9.84 -13.20
C VAL A 40 0.89 9.35 -11.81
N PHE A 41 1.60 8.36 -11.25
CA PHE A 41 1.33 7.84 -9.91
C PHE A 41 1.47 8.92 -8.83
N ARG A 42 2.49 9.77 -8.90
CA ARG A 42 2.67 10.89 -7.94
C ARG A 42 1.56 11.92 -8.03
N VAL A 43 1.24 12.39 -9.23
CA VAL A 43 0.18 13.38 -9.44
C VAL A 43 -1.16 12.82 -9.00
N PHE A 44 -1.46 11.58 -9.39
CA PHE A 44 -2.68 10.89 -8.97
C PHE A 44 -2.75 10.75 -7.45
N THR A 45 -1.67 10.32 -6.79
CA THR A 45 -1.63 10.21 -5.32
C THR A 45 -1.92 11.53 -4.64
N LEU A 46 -1.33 12.63 -5.11
CA LEU A 46 -1.50 13.95 -4.52
C LEU A 46 -2.95 14.43 -4.68
N VAL A 47 -3.49 14.33 -5.89
CA VAL A 47 -4.89 14.69 -6.17
C VAL A 47 -5.86 13.82 -5.38
N PHE A 48 -5.61 12.50 -5.34
CA PHE A 48 -6.40 11.55 -4.56
C PHE A 48 -6.34 11.87 -3.08
N GLY A 49 -5.15 12.16 -2.52
CA GLY A 49 -4.99 12.49 -1.12
C GLY A 49 -5.77 13.74 -0.72
N ILE A 50 -5.65 14.82 -1.49
CA ILE A 50 -6.40 16.05 -1.24
C ILE A 50 -7.91 15.81 -1.38
N GLY A 51 -8.33 15.16 -2.47
CA GLY A 51 -9.76 14.92 -2.74
C GLY A 51 -10.40 13.99 -1.71
N SER A 52 -9.77 12.87 -1.39
CA SER A 52 -10.28 11.92 -0.39
C SER A 52 -10.30 12.52 1.01
N THR A 53 -9.30 13.31 1.42
CA THR A 53 -9.33 14.02 2.69
C THR A 53 -10.47 15.04 2.76
N ALA A 54 -10.71 15.80 1.69
CA ALA A 54 -11.84 16.72 1.64
C ALA A 54 -13.18 15.99 1.77
N ILE A 55 -13.33 14.85 1.06
CA ILE A 55 -14.51 14.00 1.16
C ILE A 55 -14.70 13.47 2.59
N PHE A 56 -13.64 12.94 3.22
CA PHE A 56 -13.73 12.44 4.60
C PHE A 56 -14.08 13.54 5.60
N TYR A 57 -13.57 14.76 5.40
CA TYR A 57 -13.94 15.91 6.22
C TYR A 57 -15.43 16.25 6.08
N ILE A 58 -15.98 16.23 4.86
CA ILE A 58 -17.42 16.46 4.60
C ILE A 58 -18.29 15.33 5.18
N LEU A 59 -17.79 14.09 5.24
CA LEU A 59 -18.49 12.92 5.78
C LEU A 59 -18.38 12.78 7.32
N ASP A 60 -17.98 13.86 8.01
CA ASP A 60 -17.79 13.92 9.46
C ASP A 60 -16.83 12.85 10.01
N TYR A 61 -15.75 12.56 9.29
CA TYR A 61 -14.63 11.84 9.88
C TYR A 61 -13.86 12.75 10.84
N SER A 62 -13.30 12.16 11.91
CA SER A 62 -12.50 12.93 12.86
C SER A 62 -11.34 13.66 12.17
N MET A 63 -11.05 14.89 12.60
CA MET A 63 -9.92 15.67 12.08
C MET A 63 -8.59 14.90 12.19
N TYR A 64 -8.43 14.10 13.25
CA TYR A 64 -7.28 13.22 13.44
C TYR A 64 -7.16 12.14 12.36
N PHE A 65 -8.27 11.50 11.97
CA PHE A 65 -8.28 10.54 10.86
C PHE A 65 -7.90 11.23 9.55
N CYS A 66 -8.50 12.38 9.25
CA CYS A 66 -8.20 13.14 8.03
C CYS A 66 -6.71 13.54 7.94
N PHE A 67 -6.12 13.96 9.06
CA PHE A 67 -4.70 14.29 9.16
C PHE A 67 -3.81 13.05 8.99
N THR A 68 -4.15 11.94 9.64
CA THR A 68 -3.42 10.67 9.52
C THR A 68 -3.47 10.14 8.09
N TRP A 69 -4.63 10.25 7.43
CA TRP A 69 -4.85 9.83 6.05
C TRP A 69 -3.96 10.63 5.09
N ILE A 70 -4.05 11.96 5.08
CA ILE A 70 -3.22 12.78 4.18
C ILE A 70 -1.74 12.65 4.52
N GLY A 71 -1.40 12.61 5.81
CA GLY A 71 -0.02 12.43 6.28
C GLY A 71 0.57 11.10 5.78
N SER A 72 -0.20 10.02 5.80
CA SER A 72 0.26 8.72 5.30
C SER A 72 0.60 8.72 3.82
N LEU A 73 -0.21 9.39 3.00
CA LEU A 73 0.03 9.51 1.57
C LEU A 73 1.25 10.40 1.28
N LEU A 74 1.41 11.50 2.03
CA LEU A 74 2.58 12.37 1.91
C LEU A 74 3.87 11.68 2.33
N ILE A 75 3.85 10.92 3.44
CA ILE A 75 5.02 10.14 3.89
C ILE A 75 5.40 9.11 2.82
N GLY A 76 4.42 8.40 2.23
CA GLY A 76 4.69 7.47 1.13
C GLY A 76 5.35 8.14 -0.07
N LEU A 77 4.92 9.35 -0.44
CA LEU A 77 5.56 10.15 -1.49
C LEU A 77 6.97 10.63 -1.11
N LEU A 78 7.23 10.97 0.15
CA LEU A 78 8.56 11.40 0.62
C LEU A 78 9.54 10.23 0.73
N GLN A 79 9.09 9.08 1.23
CA GLN A 79 9.89 7.86 1.32
C GLN A 79 10.42 7.45 -0.06
N TYR A 80 9.60 7.61 -1.10
CA TYR A 80 10.04 7.49 -2.49
C TYR A 80 11.25 8.37 -2.80
N SER A 81 11.16 9.66 -2.49
CA SER A 81 12.18 10.64 -2.88
C SER A 81 13.53 10.41 -2.21
N ILE A 82 13.53 9.83 -1.00
CA ILE A 82 14.73 9.69 -0.16
C ILE A 82 15.36 8.30 -0.31
N VAL A 83 14.61 7.24 0.01
CA VAL A 83 15.14 5.88 0.10
C VAL A 83 15.50 5.33 -1.28
N TYR A 84 14.77 5.75 -2.31
CA TYR A 84 14.88 5.16 -3.64
C TYR A 84 15.68 6.01 -4.63
N ARG A 85 16.34 7.09 -4.20
CA ARG A 85 17.26 7.85 -5.06
C ARG A 85 18.52 7.04 -5.43
N ASN A 86 18.88 6.02 -4.64
CA ASN A 86 20.16 5.31 -4.73
C ASN A 86 20.07 3.80 -5.02
N VAL A 87 18.89 3.25 -5.32
CA VAL A 87 18.78 1.81 -5.65
C VAL A 87 19.24 1.59 -7.08
N GLU A 88 20.42 0.98 -7.22
CA GLU A 88 21.00 0.54 -8.50
C GLU A 88 20.17 -0.55 -9.17
N LYS A 89 20.39 -0.70 -10.47
CA LYS A 89 19.64 -1.60 -11.36
C LYS A 89 19.87 -3.05 -10.91
N GLU A 90 18.86 -3.69 -10.31
CA GLU A 90 18.80 -5.15 -10.37
C GLU A 90 18.50 -5.52 -11.83
N SER A 91 19.44 -6.22 -12.46
CA SER A 91 19.28 -6.88 -13.75
C SER A 91 18.06 -7.80 -13.67
N ASN A 92 17.27 -7.87 -14.75
CA ASN A 92 16.27 -8.92 -14.94
C ASN A 92 17.00 -10.27 -15.07
N GLU A 93 17.54 -10.78 -13.97
CA GLU A 93 18.12 -12.12 -13.91
C GLU A 93 17.00 -13.15 -13.80
N GLU A 94 17.26 -14.33 -14.36
CA GLU A 94 16.33 -15.46 -14.34
C GLU A 94 15.85 -15.73 -12.91
N ILE A 95 14.54 -15.95 -12.76
CA ILE A 95 13.93 -16.13 -11.44
C ILE A 95 14.52 -17.40 -10.80
N ASN A 96 15.39 -17.20 -9.81
CA ASN A 96 16.00 -18.28 -9.05
C ASN A 96 14.95 -19.01 -8.19
N GLU A 97 15.20 -20.28 -7.85
CA GLU A 97 14.30 -21.08 -6.99
C GLU A 97 13.99 -20.40 -5.64
N LEU A 98 14.97 -19.68 -5.08
CA LEU A 98 14.78 -18.84 -3.88
C LEU A 98 13.77 -17.70 -4.10
N GLN A 99 13.82 -17.02 -5.25
CA GLN A 99 12.86 -15.96 -5.58
C GLN A 99 11.46 -16.52 -5.80
N LYS A 100 11.32 -17.75 -6.32
CA LYS A 100 10.02 -18.45 -6.39
C LYS A 100 9.45 -18.73 -5.00
N LEU A 101 10.29 -19.17 -4.05
CA LEU A 101 9.88 -19.37 -2.66
C LEU A 101 9.44 -18.05 -2.01
N PHE A 102 10.22 -16.98 -2.12
CA PHE A 102 9.84 -15.66 -1.59
C PHE A 102 8.56 -15.11 -2.24
N SER A 103 8.39 -15.36 -3.54
CA SER A 103 7.17 -15.04 -4.27
C SER A 103 5.96 -15.78 -3.69
N PHE A 104 6.09 -17.08 -3.43
CA PHE A 104 5.02 -17.86 -2.80
C PHE A 104 4.68 -17.36 -1.39
N PHE A 105 5.70 -17.08 -0.56
CA PHE A 105 5.50 -16.48 0.76
C PHE A 105 4.80 -15.12 0.69
N SER A 106 5.13 -14.27 -0.28
CA SER A 106 4.44 -12.97 -0.46
C SER A 106 2.97 -13.14 -0.83
N ILE A 107 2.60 -14.16 -1.61
CA ILE A 107 1.18 -14.46 -1.92
C ILE A 107 0.45 -14.89 -0.65
N ILE A 108 1.01 -15.83 0.12
CA ILE A 108 0.42 -16.27 1.39
C ILE A 108 0.26 -15.09 2.35
N LEU A 109 1.29 -14.27 2.47
CA LEU A 109 1.27 -13.07 3.30
C LEU A 109 0.21 -12.07 2.82
N GLY A 110 0.04 -11.90 1.51
CA GLY A 110 -1.02 -11.08 0.94
C GLY A 110 -2.43 -11.57 1.32
N ILE A 111 -2.68 -12.88 1.21
CA ILE A 111 -3.94 -13.50 1.63
C ILE A 111 -4.16 -13.31 3.15
N PHE A 112 -3.11 -13.54 3.95
CA PHE A 112 -3.18 -13.33 5.40
C PHE A 112 -3.55 -11.89 5.75
N ILE A 113 -2.92 -10.91 5.10
CA ILE A 113 -3.21 -9.48 5.29
C ILE A 113 -4.68 -9.14 4.99
N ILE A 114 -5.27 -9.72 3.93
CA ILE A 114 -6.69 -9.53 3.59
C ILE A 114 -7.60 -10.04 4.72
N ILE A 115 -7.20 -11.12 5.39
CA ILE A 115 -7.99 -11.75 6.46
C ILE A 115 -7.87 -10.99 7.78
N ILE A 116 -6.72 -10.37 8.08
CA ILE A 116 -6.45 -9.68 9.37
C ILE A 116 -7.63 -8.81 9.85
N PRO A 117 -8.22 -7.90 9.04
CA PRO A 117 -9.32 -7.02 9.44
C PRO A 117 -10.61 -7.73 9.87
N HIS A 118 -10.74 -9.02 9.57
CA HIS A 118 -11.89 -9.86 9.92
C HIS A 118 -11.62 -10.75 11.15
N THR A 119 -10.46 -10.59 11.78
CA THR A 119 -10.06 -11.38 12.96
C THR A 119 -9.95 -10.51 14.20
N LYS A 120 -9.82 -11.14 15.38
CA LYS A 120 -9.57 -10.44 16.64
C LYS A 120 -8.25 -9.66 16.65
N ILE A 121 -7.31 -10.00 15.76
CA ILE A 121 -6.03 -9.27 15.61
C ILE A 121 -6.30 -7.82 15.21
N PHE A 122 -7.32 -7.56 14.38
CA PHE A 122 -7.68 -6.20 13.98
C PHE A 122 -8.00 -5.30 15.17
N ASN A 123 -8.72 -5.83 16.17
CA ASN A 123 -9.04 -5.09 17.38
C ASN A 123 -7.79 -4.86 18.26
N LEU A 124 -6.85 -5.81 18.27
CA LEU A 124 -5.59 -5.69 19.02
C LEU A 124 -4.69 -4.59 18.45
N ILE A 125 -4.68 -4.40 17.13
CA ILE A 125 -3.92 -3.33 16.46
C ILE A 125 -4.69 -1.99 16.41
N GLY A 126 -5.81 -1.91 17.14
CA GLY A 126 -6.59 -0.69 17.36
C GLY A 126 -7.70 -0.42 16.36
N GLY A 127 -8.13 -1.42 15.58
CA GLY A 127 -9.44 -1.43 14.94
C GLY A 127 -10.58 -1.65 15.94
N GLY A 128 -11.83 -1.51 15.49
CA GLY A 128 -13.02 -1.74 16.31
C GLY A 128 -13.46 -0.55 17.16
N ILE A 129 -12.76 0.59 17.07
CA ILE A 129 -13.04 1.80 17.86
C ILE A 129 -14.06 2.70 17.14
N ASP A 130 -14.00 2.78 15.81
CA ASP A 130 -14.85 3.63 14.99
C ASP A 130 -15.20 2.86 13.70
N SER A 131 -16.48 2.54 13.53
CA SER A 131 -16.96 1.73 12.41
C SER A 131 -16.75 2.37 11.04
N LYS A 132 -16.75 3.70 10.96
CA LYS A 132 -16.47 4.43 9.70
C LYS A 132 -15.00 4.27 9.31
N VAL A 133 -14.10 4.40 10.29
CA VAL A 133 -12.65 4.24 10.08
C VAL A 133 -12.31 2.79 9.80
N ASP A 134 -12.89 1.85 10.54
CA ASP A 134 -12.67 0.41 10.34
C ASP A 134 -13.03 -0.05 8.93
N SER A 135 -14.08 0.52 8.35
CA SER A 135 -14.49 0.23 6.98
C SER A 135 -13.41 0.67 5.98
N ILE A 136 -12.82 1.85 6.17
CA ILE A 136 -11.71 2.32 5.34
C ILE A 136 -10.47 1.45 5.57
N SER A 137 -10.11 1.15 6.83
CA SER A 137 -8.98 0.29 7.16
C SER A 137 -9.10 -1.08 6.49
N LYS A 138 -10.28 -1.71 6.51
CA LYS A 138 -10.53 -2.98 5.80
C LYS A 138 -10.21 -2.89 4.31
N ILE A 139 -10.65 -1.81 3.65
CA ILE A 139 -10.37 -1.57 2.23
C ILE A 139 -8.85 -1.40 2.01
N VAL A 140 -8.17 -0.63 2.86
CA VAL A 140 -6.72 -0.42 2.76
C VAL A 140 -5.95 -1.74 2.93
N PHE A 141 -6.30 -2.56 3.92
CA PHE A 141 -5.69 -3.89 4.11
C PHE A 141 -5.95 -4.80 2.91
N ALA A 142 -7.17 -4.77 2.34
CA ALA A 142 -7.48 -5.52 1.14
C ALA A 142 -6.60 -5.10 -0.04
N ILE A 143 -6.44 -3.79 -0.27
CA ILE A 143 -5.55 -3.24 -1.31
C ILE A 143 -4.11 -3.68 -1.06
N LEU A 144 -3.62 -3.61 0.18
CA LEU A 144 -2.26 -4.07 0.52
C LEU A 144 -2.05 -5.54 0.18
N GLY A 145 -2.97 -6.41 0.60
CA GLY A 145 -2.87 -7.83 0.28
C GLY A 145 -2.96 -8.12 -1.21
N ILE A 146 -3.84 -7.41 -1.93
CA ILE A 146 -3.91 -7.48 -3.40
C ILE A 146 -2.59 -7.03 -4.04
N CYS A 147 -1.96 -5.95 -3.56
CA CYS A 147 -0.65 -5.52 -4.03
C CYS A 147 0.42 -6.61 -3.84
N HIS A 148 0.44 -7.29 -2.69
CA HIS A 148 1.37 -8.40 -2.43
C HIS A 148 1.17 -9.62 -3.35
N ILE A 149 -0.06 -9.82 -3.84
CA ILE A 149 -0.40 -10.89 -4.78
C ILE A 149 -0.10 -10.46 -6.22
N ILE A 150 -0.64 -9.33 -6.68
CA ILE A 150 -0.56 -8.92 -8.10
C ILE A 150 0.84 -8.41 -8.46
N LEU A 151 1.47 -7.62 -7.60
CA LEU A 151 2.79 -7.04 -7.88
C LEU A 151 3.94 -8.04 -7.61
N ASN A 152 3.61 -9.32 -7.47
CA ASN A 152 4.55 -10.39 -7.23
C ASN A 152 5.29 -10.77 -8.52
N GLU A 153 6.61 -10.91 -8.43
CA GLU A 153 7.48 -11.20 -9.57
C GLU A 153 7.07 -12.48 -10.32
N TYR A 154 6.65 -13.50 -9.57
CA TYR A 154 6.24 -14.77 -10.15
C TYR A 154 4.95 -14.65 -10.98
N ILE A 155 3.98 -13.87 -10.50
CA ILE A 155 2.73 -13.65 -11.22
C ILE A 155 2.99 -12.76 -12.45
N LEU A 156 3.79 -11.71 -12.30
CA LEU A 156 4.12 -10.79 -13.38
C LEU A 156 4.91 -11.47 -14.51
N SER A 157 5.91 -12.29 -14.17
CA SER A 157 6.67 -13.06 -15.17
C SER A 157 5.81 -14.08 -15.91
N LYS A 158 4.87 -14.73 -15.21
CA LYS A 158 3.91 -15.65 -15.82
C LYS A 158 2.91 -14.95 -16.74
N ILE A 159 2.44 -13.76 -16.37
CA ILE A 159 1.57 -12.93 -17.23
C ILE A 159 2.34 -12.48 -18.49
N GLN A 160 3.58 -12.03 -18.34
CA GLN A 160 4.42 -11.59 -19.48
C GLN A 160 4.74 -12.74 -20.44
N THR A 161 5.06 -13.92 -19.93
CA THR A 161 5.30 -15.11 -20.77
C THR A 161 4.03 -15.62 -21.46
N CYS A 162 2.86 -15.52 -20.83
CA CYS A 162 1.58 -15.80 -21.48
C CYS A 162 1.25 -14.79 -22.60
N LEU A 163 1.48 -13.50 -22.37
CA LEU A 163 1.27 -12.45 -23.39
C LEU A 163 2.24 -12.58 -24.57
N SER A 164 3.50 -12.96 -24.30
CA SER A 164 4.52 -13.20 -25.32
C SER A 164 4.27 -14.44 -26.19
N LYS A 165 3.47 -15.41 -25.72
CA LYS A 165 3.13 -16.63 -26.48
C LYS A 165 1.88 -16.49 -27.35
N ASN A 166 1.14 -15.40 -27.18
CA ASN A 166 -0.11 -15.10 -27.91
C ASN A 166 0.05 -13.98 -28.95
N CYS A 167 1.29 -13.51 -29.19
CA CYS A 167 1.70 -12.69 -30.34
C CYS A 167 2.65 -13.50 -31.21
#